data_AF-A0A3E2TKV0-F1
#
_entry.id   AF-A0A3E2TKV0-F1
#
_cell.length_a   1.000
_cell.length_b   1.000
_cell.length_c   1.000
_cell.angle_alpha   90.00
_cell.angle_beta   90.00
_cell.angle_gamma   90.00
#
_symmetry.space_group_name_H-M   'P 1'
#
loop_
_entity.id
_entity.type
_entity.pdbx_description
1 polymer ?
#
loop_
_entity_poly.entity_id
_entity_poly.type
_entity_poly.pdbx_seq_one_letter_code
_entity_poly.pdbx_strand_id
1 'polypeptide(L)' 'MNKTEKKVIELLIEDQSFTSIELSVKIGVTKRTVESTFKSLQEKKMIERIGSQCDGN' A
#
# COMPACT_ATOMS: atom_id res chain seq x y z
N MET A 1 -13.72 -4.75 -6.21
CA MET A 1 -12.38 -4.83 -5.59
C MET A 1 -11.60 -5.93 -6.29
N ASN A 2 -10.44 -5.60 -6.83
CA ASN A 2 -9.53 -6.53 -7.48
C ASN A 2 -8.88 -7.48 -6.47
N LYS A 3 -8.47 -8.67 -6.92
CA LYS A 3 -7.79 -9.67 -6.07
C LYS A 3 -6.53 -9.08 -5.41
N THR A 4 -5.81 -8.22 -6.14
CA THR A 4 -4.63 -7.51 -5.64
C THR A 4 -4.98 -6.46 -4.59
N GLU A 5 -6.03 -5.66 -4.81
CA GLU A 5 -6.52 -4.66 -3.82
C GLU A 5 -6.84 -5.33 -2.48
N LYS A 6 -7.51 -6.49 -2.51
CA LYS A 6 -7.84 -7.23 -1.29
C LYS A 6 -6.58 -7.69 -0.54
N LYS A 7 -5.61 -8.29 -1.24
CA LYS A 7 -4.34 -8.71 -0.64
C LYS A 7 -3.56 -7.55 -0.05
N VAL A 8 -3.54 -6.39 -0.71
CA VAL A 8 -2.89 -5.19 -0.17
C VAL A 8 -3.53 -4.79 1.16
N ILE A 9 -4.86 -4.77 1.22
CA ILE A 9 -5.59 -4.43 2.46
C ILE A 9 -5.35 -5.48 3.55
N GLU A 10 -5.42 -6.77 3.23
CA GLU A 10 -5.14 -7.84 4.20
C GLU A 10 -3.75 -7.68 4.82
N LEU A 11 -2.73 -7.40 4.01
CA LEU A 11 -1.38 -7.17 4.50
C LEU A 11 -1.28 -5.93 5.37
N LEU A 12 -1.97 -4.84 5.02
CA LEU A 12 -1.98 -3.60 5.82
C LEU A 12 -2.74 -3.75 7.15
N ILE A 13 -3.72 -4.65 7.21
CA ILE A 13 -4.41 -5.01 8.46
C ILE A 13 -3.49 -5.84 9.36
N GLU A 14 -2.70 -6.73 8.76
CA GLU A 14 -1.73 -7.56 9.47
C GLU A 14 -0.56 -6.72 10.01
N ASP A 15 -0.03 -5.81 9.20
CA ASP A 15 1.00 -4.85 9.60
C ASP A 15 0.91 -3.55 8.78
N GLN A 16 0.63 -2.43 9.44
CA GLN A 16 0.48 -1.13 8.78
C GLN A 16 1.83 -0.52 8.35
N SER A 17 2.96 -1.10 8.78
CA SER A 17 4.32 -0.62 8.48
C SER A 17 4.81 -1.02 7.10
N PHE A 18 4.06 -1.86 6.36
CA PHE A 18 4.52 -2.34 5.07
C PHE A 18 4.71 -1.20 4.07
N THR A 19 5.91 -1.14 3.51
CA THR A 19 6.25 -0.20 2.44
C THR A 19 5.74 -0.71 1.09
N SER A 20 5.63 0.20 0.10
CA SER A 20 5.26 -0.18 -1.28
C SER A 20 6.17 -1.25 -1.88
N ILE A 21 7.42 -1.33 -1.43
CA ILE A 21 8.41 -2.31 -1.91
C ILE A 21 8.11 -3.68 -1.28
N GLU A 22 7.98 -3.74 0.04
CA GLU A 22 7.62 -4.95 0.79
C GLU A 22 6.32 -5.58 0.27
N LEU A 23 5.29 -4.75 0.07
CA LEU A 23 4.01 -5.20 -0.49
C LEU A 23 4.17 -5.74 -1.91
N SER A 24 5.05 -5.13 -2.72
CA SER A 24 5.29 -5.58 -4.08
C SER A 24 5.91 -6.99 -4.10
N VAL A 25 6.85 -7.26 -3.18
CA VAL A 25 7.51 -8.56 -3.02
C VAL A 25 6.54 -9.60 -2.46
N LYS A 26 5.81 -9.30 -1.38
CA LYS A 26 4.85 -10.23 -0.76
C LYS A 26 3.71 -10.62 -1.71
N ILE A 27 3.19 -9.66 -2.47
CA ILE A 27 2.06 -9.89 -3.37
C ILE A 27 2.52 -10.46 -4.72
N GLY A 28 3.80 -10.28 -5.08
CA GLY A 28 4.36 -10.70 -6.36
C GLY A 28 3.95 -9.79 -7.52
N VAL A 29 3.79 -8.49 -7.25
CA VAL A 29 3.42 -7.47 -8.26
C VAL A 29 4.50 -6.41 -8.36
N THR A 30 4.47 -5.62 -9.43
CA THR A 30 5.42 -4.52 -9.57
C THR A 30 5.10 -3.37 -8.62
N LYS A 31 6.11 -2.61 -8.21
CA LYS A 31 5.94 -1.36 -7.44
C LYS A 31 4.88 -0.44 -8.05
N ARG A 32 4.87 -0.29 -9.38
CA ARG A 32 3.89 0.54 -10.10
C ARG A 32 2.45 0.07 -9.91
N THR A 33 2.23 -1.23 -9.84
CA THR A 33 0.91 -1.82 -9.53
C THR A 33 0.49 -1.50 -8.10
N VAL A 34 1.42 -1.60 -7.14
CA VAL A 34 1.16 -1.25 -5.74
C VAL A 34 0.85 0.24 -5.60
N GLU A 35 1.63 1.11 -6.22
CA GLU A 35 1.39 2.57 -6.20
C GLU A 35 0.07 2.97 -6.86
N SER A 36 -0.28 2.35 -7.99
CA SER A 36 -1.59 2.56 -8.63
C SER A 36 -2.73 2.08 -7.74
N THR A 37 -2.55 0.93 -7.08
CA THR A 37 -3.52 0.37 -6.14
C THR A 37 -3.70 1.29 -4.94
N PHE A 38 -2.59 1.80 -4.39
CA PHE A 38 -2.61 2.76 -3.30
C PHE A 38 -3.38 4.03 -3.65
N LYS A 39 -3.13 4.63 -4.83
CA LYS A 39 -3.92 5.77 -5.30
C LYS A 39 -5.41 5.47 -5.29
N SER A 40 -5.83 4.36 -5.90
CA SER A 40 -7.24 3.99 -5.95
C SER A 40 -7.84 3.71 -4.57
N LEU A 41 -7.08 3.12 -3.64
CA LEU A 41 -7.52 2.89 -2.26
C LEU A 41 -7.61 4.19 -1.45
N GLN A 42 -6.70 5.14 -1.67
CA GLN A 42 -6.75 6.47 -1.08
C GLN A 42 -7.94 7.28 -1.61
N GLU A 43 -8.21 7.24 -2.91
CA GLU A 43 -9.39 7.90 -3.51
C GLU A 43 -10.71 7.36 -2.93
N LYS A 44 -10.74 6.06 -2.61
CA LYS A 44 -11.87 5.41 -1.92
C LYS A 44 -11.90 5.67 -0.41
N LYS A 45 -10.96 6.44 0.14
CA LYS A 45 -10.75 6.67 1.58
C LYS A 45 -10.63 5.38 2.40
N MET A 46 -10.11 4.31 1.79
CA MET A 46 -9.92 3.02 2.46
C MET A 46 -8.60 2.95 3.22
N ILE A 47 -7.61 3.73 2.78
CA ILE A 47 -6.31 3.82 3.42
C ILE A 47 -5.89 5.29 3.48
N GLU A 48 -5.13 5.63 4.51
CA GLU A 48 -4.48 6.92 4.62
C GLU A 48 -2.96 6.69 4.59
N ARG A 49 -2.23 7.53 3.86
CA ARG A 49 -0.77 7.44 3.86
C ARG A 49 -0.27 8.14 5.13
N ILE A 50 0.15 7.35 6.10
CA ILE A 50 0.95 7.86 7.22
C ILE A 50 2.35 8.07 6.66
N GLY A 51 2.66 9.30 6.26
CA GLY A 51 4.01 9.66 5.87
C GLY A 51 4.92 9.55 7.09
N SER A 52 5.99 8.75 7.00
CA SER A 52 7.13 8.89 7.90
C SER A 52 7.52 10.36 7.87
N GLN A 53 7.49 11.02 9.03
CA GLN A 53 7.96 12.37 9.22
C GLN A 53 9.29 12.51 8.49
N CYS A 54 9.29 13.25 7.38
CA CYS A 54 10.51 13.64 6.72
C CYS A 54 11.09 14.67 7.69
N ASP A 55 11.90 14.21 8.63
CA ASP A 55 12.76 15.08 9.42
C ASP A 55 13.70 15.74 8.42
N GLY A 56 13.23 16.87 7.88
CA GLY A 56 13.94 17.67 6.92
C GLY A 56 15.05 18.39 7.66
N ASN A 57 16.28 18.03 7.33
CA ASN A 57 17.47 18.82 7.64
C ASN A 57 17.78 19.75 6.47
#